data_AF-A0A3P3QTP7-F1
#
_entry.id   AF-A0A3P3QTP7-F1
#
_cell.length_a   1.000
_cell.length_b   1.000
_cell.length_c   1.000
_cell.angle_alpha   90.00
_cell.angle_beta   90.00
_cell.angle_gamma   90.00
#
_symmetry.space_group_name_H-M   'P 1'
#
loop_
_entity.id
_entity.type
_entity.pdbx_description
1 polymer ?
#
loop_
_entity_poly.entity_id
_entity_poly.type
_entity_poly.pdbx_seq_one_letter_code
_entity_poly.pdbx_strand_id
1 'polypeptide(L)'
;MANVKFDDYLNNELKNNDFKNGYLTEKAILESALTVAHARQSAGLSQRQLAKISHVPQSTIARIECGCNTSIETINKLALALGKKLTISIS
;
A
#
# COMPACT_ATOMS: atom_id res chain seq x y z
N MET A 1 15.45 -28.92 10.74
CA MET A 1 15.20 -27.46 10.84
C MET A 1 14.06 -27.26 11.82
N ALA A 2 14.24 -26.46 12.87
CA ALA A 2 13.16 -26.17 13.79
C ALA A 2 12.03 -25.43 13.04
N ASN A 3 10.80 -25.97 13.12
CA ASN A 3 9.63 -25.37 12.49
C ASN A 3 9.09 -24.27 13.41
N VAL A 4 9.79 -23.13 13.42
CA VAL A 4 9.36 -21.96 14.18
C VAL A 4 8.19 -21.33 13.43
N LYS A 5 7.05 -21.15 14.12
CA LYS A 5 5.93 -20.42 13.54
C LYS A 5 6.36 -18.98 13.29
N PHE A 6 6.07 -18.47 12.09
CA PHE A 6 6.42 -17.09 11.70
C PHE A 6 5.88 -16.07 12.70
N ASP A 7 4.66 -16.26 13.19
CA ASP A 7 4.03 -15.36 14.16
C ASP A 7 4.81 -15.31 15.48
N ASP A 8 5.29 -16.47 15.97
CA ASP A 8 6.06 -16.56 17.21
C ASP A 8 7.45 -15.91 17.06
N TYR A 9 8.05 -16.05 15.88
CA TYR A 9 9.31 -15.37 15.53
C TYR A 9 9.12 -13.86 15.46
N LEU A 10 8.11 -13.39 14.72
CA LEU A 10 7.81 -11.97 14.55
C LEU A 10 7.48 -11.31 15.89
N ASN A 11 6.70 -11.96 16.76
CA ASN A 11 6.38 -11.44 18.09
C ASN A 11 7.61 -11.31 18.98
N ASN A 12 8.63 -12.15 18.80
CA ASN A 12 9.89 -12.02 19.52
C ASN A 12 10.73 -10.85 19.00
N GLU A 13 10.83 -10.68 17.69
CA GLU A 13 11.54 -9.54 17.08
C GLU A 13 10.87 -8.19 17.39
N LEU A 14 9.53 -8.15 17.46
CA LEU A 14 8.75 -6.96 17.85
C LEU A 14 8.96 -6.50 19.29
N LYS A 15 9.63 -7.30 20.15
CA LYS A 15 10.04 -6.86 21.49
C LYS A 15 11.17 -5.83 21.44
N ASN A 16 11.96 -5.82 20.36
CA ASN A 16 12.98 -4.81 20.14
C ASN A 16 12.31 -3.51 19.63
N ASN A 17 12.47 -2.41 20.36
CA ASN A 17 11.85 -1.14 20.02
C ASN A 17 12.29 -0.58 18.66
N ASP A 18 13.56 -0.78 18.27
CA ASP A 18 14.07 -0.30 16.98
C ASP A 18 13.44 -1.09 15.82
N PHE A 19 13.36 -2.41 15.97
CA PHE A 19 12.70 -3.29 15.01
C PHE A 19 11.21 -2.98 14.92
N LYS A 20 10.54 -2.79 16.06
CA LYS A 20 9.12 -2.45 16.14
C LYS A 20 8.80 -1.14 15.41
N ASN A 21 9.62 -0.11 15.59
CA ASN A 21 9.42 1.18 14.92
C ASN A 21 9.57 1.05 13.40
N GLY A 22 10.61 0.34 12.92
CA GLY A 22 10.78 0.05 11.50
C GLY A 22 9.61 -0.75 10.94
N TYR A 23 9.19 -1.81 11.64
CA TYR A 23 8.07 -2.65 11.24
C TYR A 23 6.76 -1.87 11.16
N LEU A 24 6.44 -1.03 12.14
CA LEU A 24 5.22 -0.21 12.13
C LEU A 24 5.22 0.80 10.99
N THR A 25 6.38 1.40 10.69
CA THR A 25 6.54 2.34 9.57
C THR A 25 6.27 1.64 8.24
N GLU A 26 6.95 0.52 7.99
CA GLU A 26 6.77 -0.26 6.76
C GLU A 26 5.35 -0.84 6.65
N LYS A 27 4.76 -1.25 7.77
CA LYS A 27 3.37 -1.74 7.81
C LYS A 27 2.39 -0.65 7.33
N ALA A 28 2.53 0.58 7.81
CA ALA A 28 1.65 1.69 7.40
C ALA A 28 1.78 2.00 5.89
N ILE A 29 3.01 1.93 5.36
CA ILE A 29 3.28 2.10 3.93
C ILE A 29 2.60 0.99 3.12
N LEU A 30 2.74 -0.26 3.55
CA LEU A 30 2.13 -1.42 2.91
C LEU A 30 0.60 -1.39 2.97
N GLU A 31 0.01 -0.97 4.09
CA GLU A 31 -1.44 -0.81 4.22
C GLU A 31 -1.99 0.22 3.23
N SER A 32 -1.26 1.32 3.04
CA SER A 32 -1.59 2.33 2.03
C SER A 32 -1.54 1.76 0.61
N ALA A 33 -0.49 0.99 0.29
CA ALA A 33 -0.32 0.32 -1.00
C ALA A 33 -1.43 -0.71 -1.28
N LEU A 34 -1.75 -1.53 -0.27
CA LEU A 34 -2.84 -2.51 -0.33
C LEU A 34 -4.19 -1.83 -0.54
N THR A 35 -4.44 -0.70 0.10
CA THR A 35 -5.70 0.06 -0.07
C THR A 35 -5.90 0.47 -1.53
N VAL A 36 -4.86 0.98 -2.20
CA VAL A 36 -4.91 1.33 -3.62
C VAL A 36 -5.12 0.09 -4.49
N ALA A 37 -4.40 -0.99 -4.22
CA ALA A 37 -4.52 -2.25 -4.96
C ALA A 37 -5.94 -2.84 -4.83
N HIS A 38 -6.51 -2.87 -3.63
CA HIS A 38 -7.87 -3.32 -3.37
C HIS A 38 -8.91 -2.42 -4.02
N ALA A 39 -8.73 -1.10 -4.01
CA ALA A 39 -9.63 -0.17 -4.68
C ALA A 39 -9.65 -0.42 -6.20
N ARG A 40 -8.48 -0.68 -6.80
CA ARG A 40 -8.36 -1.06 -8.22
C ARG A 40 -9.05 -2.40 -8.51
N GLN A 41 -8.79 -3.43 -7.70
CA GLN A 41 -9.38 -4.76 -7.86
C GLN A 41 -10.91 -4.73 -7.71
N SER A 42 -11.41 -3.97 -6.73
CA SER A 42 -12.85 -3.79 -6.51
C SER A 42 -13.54 -3.08 -7.67
N ALA A 43 -12.81 -2.22 -8.40
CA ALA A 43 -13.28 -1.61 -9.64
C ALA A 43 -13.17 -2.54 -10.87
N GLY A 44 -12.63 -3.76 -10.72
CA GLY A 44 -12.44 -4.71 -11.82
C GLY A 44 -11.39 -4.28 -12.85
N LEU A 45 -10.49 -3.36 -12.48
CA LEU A 45 -9.51 -2.78 -13.40
C LEU A 45 -8.15 -3.48 -13.29
N SER A 46 -7.50 -3.70 -14.43
CA SER A 46 -6.05 -3.98 -14.48
C SER A 46 -5.24 -2.70 -14.22
N GLN A 47 -3.97 -2.85 -13.83
CA GLN A 47 -3.06 -1.69 -13.66
C GLN A 47 -2.98 -0.84 -14.93
N ARG A 48 -3.00 -1.47 -16.11
CA ARG A 48 -2.96 -0.78 -17.40
C ARG A 48 -4.26 -0.03 -17.72
N GLN A 49 -5.40 -0.56 -17.30
CA GLN A 49 -6.69 0.15 -17.45
C GLN A 49 -6.75 1.34 -16.49
N LEU A 50 -6.35 1.16 -15.22
CA LEU A 50 -6.28 2.26 -14.27
C LEU A 50 -5.34 3.37 -14.77
N ALA A 51 -4.18 3.01 -15.32
CA ALA A 51 -3.23 3.96 -15.91
C ALA A 51 -3.86 4.86 -16.99
N LYS A 52 -4.69 4.27 -17.86
CA LYS A 52 -5.38 5.02 -18.92
C LYS A 52 -6.41 6.00 -18.37
N ILE A 53 -7.12 5.63 -17.31
CA ILE A 53 -8.19 6.45 -16.73
C ILE A 53 -7.59 7.56 -15.86
N SER A 54 -6.58 7.24 -15.05
CA SER A 54 -5.94 8.18 -14.12
C SER A 54 -4.89 9.08 -14.74
N HIS A 55 -4.50 8.83 -16.00
CA HIS A 55 -3.39 9.50 -16.67
C HIS A 55 -2.06 9.38 -15.91
N VAL A 56 -1.91 8.32 -15.13
CA VAL A 56 -0.68 7.97 -14.40
C VAL A 56 -0.01 6.78 -15.09
N PRO A 57 1.31 6.78 -15.29
CA PRO A 57 2.01 5.64 -15.88
C PRO A 57 1.73 4.33 -15.12
N GLN A 58 1.57 3.23 -15.85
CA GLN A 58 1.36 1.90 -15.24
C GLN A 58 2.51 1.51 -14.30
N SER A 59 3.76 1.88 -14.63
CA SER A 59 4.92 1.69 -13.75
C SER A 59 4.82 2.44 -12.43
N THR A 60 4.21 3.63 -12.43
CA THR A 60 3.96 4.40 -11.21
C THR A 60 2.86 3.74 -10.37
N ILE A 61 1.79 3.23 -11.00
CA ILE A 61 0.75 2.48 -10.29
C ILE A 61 1.33 1.22 -9.64
N ALA A 62 2.15 0.46 -10.37
CA ALA A 62 2.81 -0.73 -9.82
C ALA A 62 3.71 -0.37 -8.62
N ARG A 63 4.48 0.72 -8.70
CA ARG A 63 5.30 1.21 -7.58
C ARG A 63 4.45 1.57 -6.35
N ILE A 64 3.31 2.22 -6.56
CA ILE A 64 2.37 2.57 -5.49
C ILE A 64 1.82 1.30 -4.82
N GLU A 65 1.41 0.31 -5.62
CA GLU A 65 0.93 -1.00 -5.11
C GLU A 65 2.02 -1.82 -4.41
N CYS A 66 3.31 -1.51 -4.62
CA CYS A 66 4.44 -2.11 -3.91
C CYS A 66 4.92 -1.32 -2.68
N GLY A 67 4.25 -0.22 -2.31
CA GLY A 67 4.66 0.59 -1.14
C GLY A 67 5.80 1.59 -1.43
N CYS A 68 6.10 1.90 -2.69
CA CYS A 68 7.03 3.00 -2.96
C CYS A 68 6.38 4.35 -2.64
N ASN A 69 7.19 5.28 -2.12
CA ASN A 69 6.78 6.65 -1.91
C ASN A 69 6.22 7.29 -3.20
N THR A 70 5.07 7.93 -3.06
CA THR A 70 4.38 8.65 -4.13
C THR A 70 3.80 9.95 -3.60
N SER A 71 3.50 10.89 -4.48
CA SER A 71 2.84 12.12 -4.08
C SER A 71 1.36 11.87 -3.76
N ILE A 72 0.86 12.59 -2.75
CA ILE A 72 -0.57 12.64 -2.42
C ILE A 72 -1.40 13.03 -3.64
N GLU A 73 -0.88 13.91 -4.50
CA GLU A 73 -1.51 14.29 -5.76
C GLU A 73 -1.77 13.09 -6.68
N THR A 74 -0.79 12.17 -6.78
CA THR A 74 -0.92 10.96 -7.61
C THR A 74 -1.96 10.02 -7.03
N ILE A 75 -1.98 9.85 -5.71
CA ILE A 75 -3.01 9.06 -5.03
C ILE A 75 -4.40 9.67 -5.27
N ASN A 76 -4.52 10.99 -5.20
CA ASN A 76 -5.78 11.68 -5.48
C ASN A 76 -6.24 11.46 -6.93
N LYS A 77 -5.34 11.52 -7.92
CA LYS A 77 -5.68 11.20 -9.33
C LYS A 77 -6.21 9.77 -9.48
N LEU A 78 -5.61 8.81 -8.78
CA LEU A 78 -6.09 7.42 -8.77
C LEU A 78 -7.46 7.30 -8.10
N ALA A 79 -7.67 7.97 -6.96
CA ALA A 79 -8.96 7.99 -6.28
C ALA A 79 -10.05 8.56 -7.18
N LEU A 80 -9.81 9.71 -7.82
CA LEU A 80 -10.73 10.33 -8.77
C LEU A 80 -11.04 9.41 -9.96
N ALA A 81 -10.02 8.75 -10.53
CA ALA A 81 -10.19 7.79 -11.62
C ALA A 81 -11.02 6.56 -11.22
N LEU A 82 -10.99 6.19 -9.93
CA LEU A 82 -11.79 5.10 -9.36
C LEU A 82 -13.17 5.58 -8.87
N GLY A 83 -13.51 6.86 -9.04
CA GLY A 83 -14.75 7.45 -8.51
C GLY A 83 -14.82 7.45 -6.98
N LYS A 84 -13.66 7.48 -6.31
CA LYS A 84 -13.51 7.50 -4.85
C LYS A 84 -13.00 8.85 -4.37
N LYS A 85 -13.25 9.14 -3.10
CA LYS A 85 -12.68 10.29 -2.40
C LYS A 85 -11.47 9.84 -1.58
N LEU A 86 -10.37 10.58 -1.68
CA LEU A 86 -9.22 10.41 -0.80
C LEU A 86 -9.58 10.97 0.60
N THR A 87 -9.51 10.13 1.63
CA THR A 87 -9.64 10.52 3.03
C THR A 87 -8.36 10.16 3.76
N ILE A 88 -7.77 11.12 4.47
CA ILE A 88 -6.60 10.91 5.32
C ILE A 88 -7.07 11.14 6.75
N SER A 89 -6.99 10.11 7.61
CA SER A 89 -7.29 10.19 9.03
C SER A 89 -6.04 9.81 9.83
N ILE A 90 -5.70 10.63 10.82
CA ILE A 90 -4.61 10.37 11.77
C ILE A 90 -5.25 10.38 13.16
N SER A 91 -5.33 9.21 13.80
CA SER A 91 -5.94 8.98 15.11
C SER A 91 -5.22 7.86 15.83
#